data_AF-A0A8T0IA63-F1
#
_entry.id   AF-A0A8T0IA63-F1
#
_cell.length_a   1.000
_cell.length_b   1.000
_cell.length_c   1.000
_cell.angle_alpha   90.00
_cell.angle_beta   90.00
_cell.angle_gamma   90.00
#
_symmetry.space_group_name_H-M   'P 1'
#
loop_
_entity.id
_entity.type
_entity.pdbx_description
1 polymer ?
#
loop_
_entity_poly.entity_id
_entity_poly.type
_entity_poly.pdbx_seq_one_letter_code
_entity_poly.pdbx_strand_id
1 'polypeptide(L)'
;MAAMMSPKRPLSLSRDGASVSLRDAVQTTGPKQGAKPTEVYGFVGAISTLVGFMVFLIWAYLPESWLHTMGVTYYPNRYWAMAIPAYVLVAILFVVSFYTSLNYMATPSPCSLNTLFDEYTRSPSGVTSGSQTDRPIHPISDIPITTVNALVFGAKVD
;
A
#
# COMPACT_ATOMS: atom_id res chain seq x y z
N MET A 1 -9.21 -55.22 -18.11
CA MET A 1 -8.04 -54.49 -17.55
C MET A 1 -8.49 -53.08 -17.23
N ALA A 2 -8.39 -52.74 -15.94
CA ALA A 2 -8.44 -51.45 -15.25
C ALA A 2 -9.20 -50.26 -15.87
N ALA A 3 -10.27 -49.88 -15.16
CA ALA A 3 -10.94 -48.60 -15.23
C ALA A 3 -10.33 -47.59 -14.22
N MET A 4 -10.69 -46.31 -14.42
CA MET A 4 -10.72 -45.22 -13.44
C MET A 4 -9.38 -44.61 -12.98
N MET A 5 -9.06 -43.43 -13.53
CA MET A 5 -8.18 -42.46 -12.89
C MET A 5 -8.96 -41.18 -12.53
N SER A 6 -9.38 -41.19 -11.26
CA SER A 6 -9.53 -40.10 -10.27
C SER A 6 -9.77 -38.65 -10.74
N PRO A 7 -10.91 -38.04 -10.35
CA PRO A 7 -11.18 -36.61 -10.49
C PRO A 7 -10.40 -35.75 -9.48
N LYS A 8 -10.02 -34.53 -9.91
CA LYS A 8 -9.31 -33.52 -9.12
C LYS A 8 -10.10 -33.12 -7.86
N ARG A 9 -9.48 -33.26 -6.69
CA ARG A 9 -9.97 -32.70 -5.41
C ARG A 9 -9.70 -31.19 -5.37
N PRO A 10 -10.70 -30.33 -5.12
CA PRO A 10 -10.44 -28.98 -4.61
C PRO A 10 -10.08 -29.05 -3.12
N LEU A 11 -9.00 -28.35 -2.74
CA LEU A 11 -8.63 -28.14 -1.34
C LEU A 11 -9.69 -27.25 -0.67
N SER A 12 -10.55 -27.89 0.13
CA SER A 12 -11.44 -27.23 1.07
C SER A 12 -10.60 -26.62 2.21
N LEU A 13 -10.34 -25.32 2.15
CA LEU A 13 -9.77 -24.57 3.27
C LEU A 13 -10.94 -24.18 4.19
N SER A 14 -11.07 -24.89 5.32
CA SER A 14 -12.07 -24.65 6.35
C SER A 14 -11.94 -23.21 6.85
N ARG A 15 -12.97 -22.39 6.61
CA ARG A 15 -13.10 -21.05 7.18
C ARG A 15 -13.76 -21.17 8.54
N ASP A 16 -12.99 -21.63 9.52
CA ASP A 16 -13.38 -21.56 10.92
C ASP A 16 -12.84 -20.28 11.57
N GLY A 17 -13.75 -19.49 12.13
CA GLY A 17 -13.44 -18.64 13.29
C GLY A 17 -12.83 -17.27 13.02
N ALA A 18 -13.53 -16.40 12.29
CA ALA A 18 -13.39 -14.95 12.47
C ALA A 18 -14.76 -14.34 12.75
N SER A 19 -15.30 -14.65 13.93
CA SER A 19 -16.30 -13.82 14.59
C SER A 19 -15.66 -12.48 14.94
N VAL A 20 -15.58 -11.58 13.95
CA VAL A 20 -15.33 -10.17 14.19
C VAL A 20 -16.51 -9.67 15.00
N SER A 21 -16.26 -9.49 16.29
CA SER A 21 -17.21 -9.08 17.30
C SER A 21 -17.85 -7.75 16.89
N LEU A 22 -19.11 -7.80 16.44
CA LEU A 22 -19.99 -6.64 16.24
C LEU A 22 -20.30 -5.86 17.56
N ARG A 23 -19.53 -6.11 18.63
CA ARG A 23 -19.65 -5.40 19.91
C ARG A 23 -19.11 -3.97 19.86
N ASP A 24 -18.37 -3.59 18.81
CA ASP A 24 -17.89 -2.21 18.64
C ASP A 24 -18.95 -1.25 18.03
N ALA A 25 -20.12 -1.76 17.60
CA ALA A 25 -21.14 -0.93 16.96
C ALA A 25 -22.13 -0.29 17.94
N VAL A 26 -22.10 -0.61 19.24
CA VAL A 26 -22.99 -0.01 20.23
C VAL A 26 -22.19 0.42 21.46
N GLN A 27 -21.52 1.56 21.33
CA GLN A 27 -21.26 2.43 22.47
C GLN A 27 -21.68 3.86 22.12
N THR A 28 -22.99 4.07 22.15
CA THR A 28 -23.61 5.37 22.37
C THR A 28 -23.29 5.84 23.79
N THR A 29 -22.68 7.03 23.92
CA THR A 29 -22.99 8.13 24.88
C THR A 29 -21.73 8.91 25.35
N GLY A 30 -21.62 10.18 24.95
CA GLY A 30 -20.85 11.23 25.65
C GLY A 30 -19.67 11.85 24.87
N PRO A 31 -19.63 13.19 24.65
CA PRO A 31 -18.50 13.85 24.03
C PRO A 31 -17.41 14.08 25.08
N LYS A 32 -16.44 13.17 25.15
CA LYS A 32 -15.12 13.50 25.66
C LYS A 32 -14.11 13.14 24.59
N GLN A 33 -13.98 14.06 23.65
CA GLN A 33 -12.94 14.05 22.63
C GLN A 33 -11.60 14.34 23.33
N GLY A 34 -11.12 13.40 24.13
CA GLY A 34 -9.70 13.31 24.45
C GLY A 34 -8.97 12.96 23.17
N ALA A 35 -7.80 13.58 22.95
CA ALA A 35 -6.96 13.29 21.79
C ALA A 35 -6.84 11.78 21.60
N LYS A 36 -7.10 11.30 20.38
CA LYS A 36 -7.01 9.86 20.10
C LYS A 36 -5.61 9.41 20.51
N PRO A 37 -5.42 8.24 21.15
CA PRO A 37 -4.11 7.82 21.64
C PRO A 37 -3.02 7.92 20.56
N THR A 38 -3.37 7.66 19.29
CA THR A 38 -2.50 7.85 18.12
C THR A 38 -1.99 9.28 17.91
N GLU A 39 -2.80 10.31 18.17
CA GLU A 39 -2.42 11.72 18.03
C GLU A 39 -1.39 12.13 19.10
N VAL A 40 -1.54 11.59 20.31
CA VAL A 40 -0.62 11.86 21.43
C VAL A 40 0.75 11.23 21.16
N TYR A 41 0.81 9.98 20.70
CA TYR A 41 2.09 9.34 20.35
C TYR A 41 2.79 10.05 19.19
N GLY A 42 2.04 10.50 18.18
CA GLY A 42 2.59 11.29 17.08
C GLY A 42 3.20 12.61 17.56
N PHE A 43 2.51 13.32 18.45
CA PHE A 43 3.01 14.58 19.01
C PHE A 43 4.28 14.37 19.85
N VAL A 44 4.26 13.41 20.79
CA VAL A 44 5.44 13.11 21.62
C VAL A 44 6.61 12.62 20.78
N GLY A 45 6.33 11.79 19.77
CA GLY A 45 7.33 11.34 18.80
C GLY A 45 7.94 12.51 18.04
N ALA A 46 7.13 13.43 17.50
CA ALA A 46 7.61 14.59 16.76
C ALA A 46 8.54 15.49 17.60
N ILE A 47 8.15 15.79 18.85
CA ILE A 47 8.99 16.59 19.76
C ILE A 47 10.27 15.82 20.10
N SER A 48 10.17 14.51 20.37
CA SER A 48 11.34 13.68 20.70
C SER A 48 12.32 13.59 19.54
N THR A 49 11.83 13.43 18.30
CA THR A 49 12.66 13.42 17.08
C THR A 49 13.30 14.78 16.85
N LEU A 50 12.57 15.89 17.06
CA LEU A 50 13.12 17.23 16.93
C LEU A 50 14.26 17.47 17.94
N VAL A 51 14.04 17.14 19.21
CA VAL A 51 15.07 17.29 20.26
C VAL A 51 16.28 16.41 19.96
N GLY A 52 16.07 15.13 19.61
CA GLY A 52 17.13 14.21 19.24
C GLY A 52 17.92 14.70 18.02
N PHE A 53 17.25 15.27 17.03
CA PHE A 53 17.89 15.87 15.86
C PHE A 53 18.75 17.08 16.22
N MET A 54 18.28 17.97 17.11
CA MET A 54 19.08 19.10 17.56
C MET A 54 20.32 18.65 18.33
N VAL A 55 20.19 17.64 19.20
CA VAL A 55 21.35 17.04 19.89
C VAL A 55 22.32 16.41 18.90
N PHE A 56 21.82 15.71 17.87
CA PHE A 56 22.64 15.15 16.81
C PHE A 56 23.41 16.23 16.04
N LEU A 57 22.77 17.34 15.68
CA LEU A 57 23.43 18.46 15.01
C LEU A 57 24.50 19.10 15.90
N ILE A 58 24.19 19.34 17.17
CA ILE A 58 25.15 19.89 18.14
C ILE A 58 26.37 18.97 18.20
N TRP A 59 26.17 17.66 18.37
CA TRP A 59 27.26 16.69 18.40
C TRP A 59 28.06 16.64 17.09
N ALA A 60 27.39 16.67 15.93
CA ALA A 60 28.03 16.57 14.62
C ALA A 60 28.88 17.80 14.26
N TYR A 61 28.39 19.01 14.58
CA TYR A 61 28.96 20.27 14.09
C TYR A 61 29.76 21.07 15.14
N LEU A 62 29.58 20.87 16.46
CA LEU A 62 30.41 21.61 17.43
C LEU A 62 31.86 21.13 17.41
N PRO A 63 32.85 22.03 17.55
CA PRO A 63 34.26 21.64 17.67
C PRO A 63 34.53 20.84 18.96
N GLU A 64 35.51 19.94 18.91
CA GLU A 64 35.82 19.01 20.00
C GLU A 64 36.14 19.72 21.32
N SER A 65 36.80 20.87 21.26
CA SER A 65 37.18 21.68 22.42
C SER A 65 35.96 22.02 23.28
N TRP A 66 34.84 22.36 22.66
CA TRP A 66 33.60 22.73 23.35
C TRP A 66 32.92 21.50 23.97
N LEU A 67 32.92 20.36 23.28
CA LEU A 67 32.41 19.10 23.84
C LEU A 67 33.22 18.67 25.07
N HIS A 68 34.55 18.81 25.01
CA HIS A 68 35.43 18.50 26.13
C HIS A 68 35.18 19.43 27.32
N THR A 69 34.93 20.72 27.10
CA THR A 69 34.54 21.66 28.19
C THR A 69 33.19 21.29 28.81
N MET A 70 32.25 20.76 28.03
CA MET A 70 30.97 20.24 28.53
C MET A 70 31.07 18.87 29.23
N GLY A 71 32.28 18.30 29.34
CA GLY A 71 32.52 17.01 29.98
C GLY A 71 32.21 15.78 29.11
N VAL A 72 31.92 15.98 27.82
CA VAL A 72 31.63 14.88 26.88
C VAL A 72 32.93 14.41 26.24
N THR A 73 33.61 13.47 26.88
CA THR A 73 34.91 12.93 26.44
C THR A 73 34.81 11.65 25.61
N TYR A 74 33.68 10.93 25.69
CA TYR A 74 33.47 9.66 24.99
C TYR A 74 32.26 9.74 24.07
N TYR A 75 32.50 9.72 22.76
CA TYR A 75 31.48 9.71 21.72
C TYR A 75 31.98 8.93 20.49
N PRO A 76 31.08 8.38 19.65
CA PRO A 76 31.47 7.66 18.45
C PRO A 76 32.20 8.56 17.46
N ASN A 77 32.93 7.96 16.50
CA ASN A 77 33.62 8.73 15.47
C ASN A 77 32.63 9.63 14.69
N ARG A 78 32.98 10.92 14.49
CA ARG A 78 32.19 11.90 13.73
C ARG A 78 31.86 11.47 12.30
N TYR A 79 32.60 10.54 11.72
CA TYR A 79 32.27 9.91 10.44
C TYR A 79 30.81 9.42 10.38
N TRP A 80 30.27 8.92 11.50
CA TRP A 80 28.90 8.46 11.57
C TRP A 80 27.86 9.56 11.32
N ALA A 81 28.19 10.84 11.57
CA ALA A 81 27.30 11.95 11.27
C ALA A 81 26.98 12.06 9.77
N MET A 82 27.92 11.67 8.90
CA MET A 82 27.74 11.64 7.45
C MET A 82 27.28 10.26 6.96
N ALA A 83 27.77 9.19 7.59
CA ALA A 83 27.44 7.83 7.21
C ALA A 83 25.95 7.53 7.41
N ILE A 84 25.35 7.93 8.54
CA ILE A 84 23.94 7.65 8.85
C ILE A 84 23.01 8.23 7.77
N PRO A 85 23.05 9.53 7.43
CA PRO A 85 22.23 10.08 6.35
C PRO A 85 22.47 9.39 5.00
N ALA A 86 23.72 9.08 4.67
CA ALA A 86 24.05 8.40 3.42
C ALA A 86 23.43 6.99 3.36
N TYR A 87 23.57 6.19 4.42
CA TYR A 87 22.95 4.87 4.50
C TYR A 87 21.43 4.92 4.47
N VAL A 88 20.80 5.93 5.09
CA VAL A 88 19.34 6.10 5.03
C VAL A 88 18.88 6.34 3.59
N LEU A 89 19.57 7.19 2.82
CA LEU A 89 19.24 7.42 1.41
C LEU A 89 19.38 6.14 0.57
N VAL A 90 20.48 5.40 0.75
CA VAL A 90 20.68 4.12 0.06
C VAL A 90 19.62 3.10 0.47
N ALA A 91 19.27 3.04 1.75
CA ALA A 91 18.24 2.14 2.27
C ALA A 91 16.86 2.45 1.69
N ILE A 92 16.48 3.73 1.55
CA ILE A 92 15.22 4.12 0.91
C ILE A 92 15.18 3.65 -0.55
N LEU A 93 16.23 3.93 -1.32
CA LEU A 93 16.34 3.47 -2.72
C LEU A 93 16.28 1.95 -2.81
N PHE A 94 16.97 1.25 -1.91
CA PHE A 94 16.95 -0.20 -1.82
C PHE A 94 15.56 -0.73 -1.52
N VAL A 95 14.86 -0.20 -0.51
CA VAL A 95 13.51 -0.63 -0.12
C VAL A 95 12.52 -0.42 -1.27
N VAL A 96 12.53 0.74 -1.92
CA VAL A 96 11.64 1.01 -3.06
C VAL A 96 11.94 0.04 -4.19
N SER A 97 13.20 -0.09 -4.59
CA SER A 97 13.60 -0.98 -5.69
C SER A 97 13.27 -2.44 -5.40
N PHE A 98 13.55 -2.89 -4.19
CA PHE A 98 13.28 -4.25 -3.73
C PHE A 98 11.78 -4.52 -3.67
N TYR A 99 11.00 -3.60 -3.10
CA TYR A 99 9.55 -3.71 -3.07
C TYR A 99 8.96 -3.77 -4.48
N THR A 100 9.38 -2.87 -5.38
CA THR A 100 8.96 -2.89 -6.78
C THR A 100 9.31 -4.22 -7.45
N SER A 101 10.52 -4.73 -7.23
CA SER A 101 10.97 -6.02 -7.78
C SER A 101 10.11 -7.19 -7.28
N LEU A 102 9.79 -7.20 -5.98
CA LEU A 102 8.90 -8.21 -5.41
C LEU A 102 7.49 -8.12 -5.99
N ASN A 103 6.95 -6.92 -6.19
CA ASN A 103 5.66 -6.75 -6.84
C ASN A 103 5.68 -7.29 -8.27
N TYR A 104 6.70 -6.97 -9.06
CA TYR A 104 6.85 -7.50 -10.42
C TYR A 104 6.95 -9.02 -10.47
N MET A 105 7.54 -9.65 -9.44
CA MET A 105 7.62 -11.10 -9.35
C MET A 105 6.30 -11.75 -8.90
N ALA A 106 5.49 -11.02 -8.13
CA ALA A 106 4.20 -11.49 -7.61
C ALA A 106 3.02 -11.23 -8.57
N THR A 107 3.14 -10.28 -9.50
CA THR A 107 2.10 -9.95 -10.49
C THR A 107 2.36 -10.60 -11.84
N PRO A 108 1.31 -10.84 -12.67
CA PRO A 108 1.47 -11.19 -14.07
C PRO A 108 2.34 -10.17 -14.83
N SER A 109 2.85 -10.57 -16.00
CA SER A 109 3.64 -9.65 -16.83
C SER A 109 2.86 -8.36 -17.13
N PRO A 110 3.53 -7.20 -17.20
CA PRO A 110 2.85 -5.91 -17.36
C PRO A 110 2.07 -5.80 -18.68
N CYS A 111 2.40 -6.61 -19.68
CA CYS A 111 1.67 -6.68 -20.95
C CYS A 111 0.59 -7.78 -20.98
N SER A 112 0.34 -8.49 -19.87
CA SER A 112 -0.70 -9.50 -19.80
C SER A 112 -2.08 -8.84 -19.72
N LEU A 113 -3.03 -9.33 -20.53
CA LEU A 113 -4.44 -8.92 -20.41
C LEU A 113 -5.03 -9.24 -19.04
N ASN A 114 -4.47 -10.21 -18.31
CA ASN A 114 -4.91 -10.54 -16.94
C ASN A 114 -4.63 -9.42 -15.93
N THR A 115 -3.82 -8.42 -16.30
CA THR A 115 -3.62 -7.19 -15.50
C THR A 115 -4.74 -6.17 -15.73
N LEU A 116 -5.46 -6.29 -16.84
CA LEU A 116 -6.59 -5.41 -17.22
C LEU A 116 -7.95 -6.04 -16.94
N PHE A 117 -8.04 -7.37 -17.07
CA PHE A 117 -9.28 -8.13 -16.96
C PHE A 117 -9.07 -9.31 -16.00
N ASP A 118 -10.02 -9.50 -15.09
CA ASP A 118 -10.08 -10.61 -14.15
C ASP A 118 -11.40 -11.40 -14.28
N GLU A 119 -11.60 -12.41 -13.44
CA GLU A 119 -12.83 -13.22 -13.43
C GLU A 119 -14.08 -12.40 -13.07
N TYR A 120 -13.92 -11.25 -12.42
CA TYR A 120 -15.02 -10.39 -12.00
C TYR A 120 -15.36 -9.30 -13.02
N THR A 121 -14.56 -9.16 -14.07
CA THR A 121 -14.77 -8.13 -15.10
C THR A 121 -16.04 -8.43 -15.90
N ARG A 122 -16.95 -7.44 -15.96
CA ARG A 122 -18.25 -7.56 -16.62
C ARG A 122 -18.22 -6.84 -17.96
N SER A 123 -18.21 -7.57 -19.06
CA SER A 123 -18.36 -6.96 -20.38
C SER A 123 -19.80 -6.49 -20.63
N PRO A 124 -20.02 -5.37 -21.35
CA PRO A 124 -21.35 -4.92 -21.72
C PRO A 124 -22.03 -6.03 -22.53
N SER A 125 -23.16 -6.52 -22.03
CA SER A 125 -23.93 -7.54 -22.75
C SER A 125 -24.52 -6.92 -24.01
N GLY A 126 -24.11 -7.44 -25.17
CA GLY A 126 -24.62 -7.02 -26.48
C GLY A 126 -26.15 -7.09 -26.47
N VAL A 127 -26.78 -5.98 -26.86
CA VAL A 127 -28.22 -5.83 -27.02
C VAL A 127 -28.77 -7.04 -27.79
N THR A 128 -29.50 -7.93 -27.10
CA THR A 128 -30.36 -8.90 -27.79
C THR A 128 -31.38 -8.09 -28.59
N SER A 129 -31.42 -8.33 -29.91
CA SER A 129 -32.30 -7.67 -30.87
C SER A 129 -33.80 -7.85 -30.52
N GLY A 130 -34.27 -7.12 -29.53
CA GLY A 130 -35.69 -6.86 -29.25
C GLY A 130 -36.03 -5.44 -29.67
N SER A 131 -37.24 -5.25 -30.22
CA SER A 131 -37.71 -3.98 -30.81
C SER A 131 -37.37 -2.75 -29.97
N GLN A 132 -36.89 -1.70 -30.63
CA GLN A 132 -36.28 -0.48 -30.07
C GLN A 132 -37.16 0.34 -29.10
N THR A 133 -38.39 -0.07 -28.82
CA THR A 133 -39.39 0.72 -28.11
C THR A 133 -39.48 0.45 -26.60
N ASP A 134 -38.88 -0.63 -26.09
CA ASP A 134 -38.90 -0.93 -24.65
C ASP A 134 -37.60 -1.64 -24.23
N ARG A 135 -36.49 -0.88 -24.17
CA ARG A 135 -35.20 -1.42 -23.72
C ARG A 135 -35.12 -1.30 -22.19
N PRO A 136 -35.07 -2.42 -21.45
CA PRO A 136 -34.78 -2.37 -20.03
C PRO A 136 -33.40 -1.74 -19.78
N ILE A 137 -33.24 -1.08 -18.63
CA ILE A 137 -31.95 -0.53 -18.20
C ILE A 137 -30.91 -1.66 -18.25
N HIS A 138 -29.80 -1.42 -18.95
CA HIS A 138 -28.74 -2.41 -19.05
C HIS A 138 -28.14 -2.72 -17.68
N PRO A 139 -27.79 -4.00 -17.42
CA PRO A 139 -27.06 -4.36 -16.21
C PRO A 139 -25.71 -3.61 -16.17
N ILE A 140 -25.25 -3.29 -14.97
CA ILE A 140 -23.97 -2.60 -14.78
C ILE A 140 -22.82 -3.46 -15.30
N SER A 141 -22.01 -2.87 -16.19
CA SER A 141 -20.87 -3.50 -16.85
C SER A 141 -19.68 -2.55 -16.90
N ASP A 142 -18.47 -3.09 -16.94
CA ASP A 142 -17.22 -2.37 -17.07
C ASP A 142 -17.02 -1.88 -18.51
N ILE A 143 -16.57 -0.64 -18.66
CA ILE A 143 -16.25 -0.06 -19.96
C ILE A 143 -14.75 -0.32 -20.21
N PRO A 144 -14.37 -1.02 -21.30
CA PRO A 144 -12.98 -1.32 -21.56
C PRO A 144 -12.17 -0.05 -21.85
N ILE A 145 -10.95 0.00 -21.32
CA ILE A 145 -10.07 1.18 -21.44
C ILE A 145 -9.76 1.56 -22.89
N THR A 146 -9.83 0.61 -23.82
CA THR A 146 -9.70 0.85 -25.26
C THR A 146 -10.81 1.75 -25.79
N THR A 147 -12.05 1.57 -25.33
CA THR A 147 -13.20 2.40 -25.71
C THR A 147 -13.07 3.81 -25.13
N VAL A 148 -12.66 3.93 -23.86
CA VAL A 148 -12.43 5.23 -23.23
C VAL A 148 -11.30 5.98 -23.92
N ASN A 149 -10.17 5.32 -24.19
CA ASN A 149 -9.04 5.94 -24.90
C ASN A 149 -9.42 6.38 -26.31
N ALA A 150 -10.17 5.56 -27.05
CA ALA A 150 -10.68 5.92 -28.37
C ALA A 150 -11.57 7.18 -28.33
N LEU A 151 -12.41 7.30 -27.31
CA LEU A 151 -13.33 8.42 -27.15
C LEU A 151 -12.62 9.69 -26.68
N VAL A 152 -11.66 9.57 -25.76
CA VAL A 152 -10.89 10.70 -25.21
C VAL A 152 -9.87 11.21 -26.23
N PHE A 153 -9.18 10.32 -26.95
CA PHE A 153 -8.08 10.67 -27.86
C PHE A 153 -8.47 10.64 -29.35
N GLY A 154 -9.72 10.29 -29.68
CA GLY A 154 -10.24 10.28 -31.05
C GLY A 154 -9.65 9.20 -31.97
N ALA A 155 -8.96 8.20 -31.42
CA ALA A 155 -8.42 7.08 -32.18
C ALA A 155 -9.53 6.07 -32.51
N LYS A 156 -9.65 5.64 -33.77
CA LYS A 156 -10.61 4.59 -34.16
C LYS A 156 -10.17 3.26 -33.54
N VAL A 157 -11.14 2.56 -32.95
CA VAL A 157 -11.01 1.15 -32.55
C VAL A 157 -11.16 0.34 -33.83
N ASP A 158 -10.05 -0.13 -34.39
CA ASP A 158 -10.01 -1.05 -35.54
C ASP A 158 -10.13 -2.51 -35.08
#